data_AF-A0A842WBX0-F1
#
_entry.id   AF-A0A842WBX0-F1
#
_cell.length_a   1.000
_cell.length_b   1.000
_cell.length_c   1.000
_cell.angle_alpha   90.00
_cell.angle_beta   90.00
_cell.angle_gamma   90.00
#
_symmetry.space_group_name_H-M   'P 1'
#
loop_
_entity.id
_entity.type
_entity.pdbx_description
1 polymer ?
#
loop_
_entity_poly.entity_id
_entity_poly.type
_entity_poly.pdbx_seq_one_letter_code
_entity_poly.pdbx_strand_id
1 'polypeptide(L)'
;MARLKPLLIPLTLLLLVGFVFAGTENIFSSSTPAIFSENSPSLEQPVKYGQYRSTHYDPRVINYYRLNAFVSLNPIEEPMFERGMHPFYPRGSARIISSRSPLLPKGQVQLSVKDMGSSSRTGLAYEGWLFDEQSGYALSLGVFRTIGFGNGELDWRTSQYIDEFDYIFITEEPYPDYDPTPGPVVLQGRIPKRDYFYEREFGATDKMYGYTLT
;
A
#
# COMPACT_ATOMS: atom_id res chain seq x y z
N MET A 1 24.11 14.32 -58.69
CA MET A 1 25.06 14.97 -57.75
C MET A 1 24.27 15.67 -56.65
N ALA A 2 24.09 15.01 -55.50
CA ALA A 2 23.33 15.56 -54.37
C ALA A 2 24.29 16.01 -53.27
N ARG A 3 24.21 17.28 -52.88
CA ARG A 3 25.03 17.89 -51.81
C ARG A 3 24.48 17.49 -50.43
N LEU A 4 25.28 16.76 -49.67
CA LEU A 4 25.08 16.57 -48.22
C LEU A 4 25.32 17.89 -47.48
N LYS A 5 24.36 18.32 -46.67
CA LYS A 5 24.52 19.40 -45.68
C LYS A 5 24.93 18.78 -44.34
N PRO A 6 25.97 19.27 -43.66
CA PRO A 6 26.31 18.83 -42.32
C PRO A 6 25.36 19.47 -41.29
N LEU A 7 24.77 18.64 -40.44
CA LEU A 7 23.93 19.06 -39.32
C LEU A 7 24.83 19.25 -38.08
N LEU A 8 25.07 20.51 -37.71
CA LEU A 8 25.74 20.90 -36.46
C LEU A 8 24.74 20.80 -35.32
N ILE A 9 24.97 19.87 -34.38
CA ILE A 9 24.20 19.76 -33.13
C ILE A 9 24.90 20.63 -32.08
N PRO A 10 24.22 21.57 -31.41
CA PRO A 10 24.81 22.38 -30.36
C PRO A 10 25.01 21.55 -29.08
N LEU A 11 26.24 21.68 -28.54
CA LEU A 11 26.73 21.06 -27.32
C LEU A 11 26.11 21.79 -26.11
N THR A 12 25.08 21.20 -25.49
CA THR A 12 24.43 21.80 -24.31
C THR A 12 25.23 21.51 -23.05
N LEU A 13 25.60 22.59 -22.39
CA LEU A 13 26.41 22.74 -21.18
C LEU A 13 25.81 22.00 -19.97
N LEU A 14 26.58 21.09 -19.36
CA LEU A 14 26.22 20.39 -18.13
C LEU A 14 26.53 21.28 -16.92
N LEU A 15 25.50 21.80 -16.25
CA LEU A 15 25.65 22.65 -15.06
C LEU A 15 25.65 21.78 -13.80
N LEU A 16 26.83 21.59 -13.24
CA LEU A 16 27.08 20.81 -12.02
C LEU A 16 26.72 21.67 -10.80
N VAL A 17 25.57 21.42 -10.17
CA VAL A 17 25.21 22.08 -8.90
C VAL A 17 25.68 21.17 -7.77
N GLY A 18 26.81 21.54 -7.16
CA GLY A 18 27.31 20.94 -5.93
C GLY A 18 26.48 21.39 -4.73
N PHE A 19 25.81 20.44 -4.07
CA PHE A 19 25.26 20.66 -2.73
C PHE A 19 26.28 20.18 -1.69
N VAL A 20 26.90 21.14 -1.01
CA VAL A 20 27.69 20.95 0.21
C VAL A 20 26.72 20.96 1.39
N PHE A 21 26.48 19.81 2.01
CA PHE A 21 25.83 19.75 3.32
C PHE A 21 26.90 19.74 4.41
N ALA A 22 27.02 20.87 5.08
CA ALA A 22 27.81 21.03 6.29
C ALA A 22 26.96 20.66 7.52
N GLY A 23 27.56 19.83 8.39
CA GLY A 23 27.45 19.96 9.85
C GLY A 23 26.14 19.56 10.53
N THR A 24 26.22 18.61 11.46
CA THR A 24 26.21 18.95 12.89
C THR A 24 26.49 17.71 13.73
N GLU A 25 27.50 17.83 14.58
CA GLU A 25 27.83 16.87 15.63
C GLU A 25 26.81 16.97 16.77
N ASN A 26 26.55 15.85 17.46
CA ASN A 26 26.09 15.81 18.84
C ASN A 26 26.58 14.47 19.44
N ILE A 27 27.70 14.46 20.15
CA ILE A 27 27.85 14.69 21.60
C ILE A 27 27.25 13.56 22.45
N PHE A 28 28.18 12.76 23.00
CA PHE A 28 28.17 12.06 24.29
C PHE A 28 26.87 11.42 24.80
N SER A 29 26.85 10.08 24.83
CA SER A 29 26.09 9.32 25.83
C SER A 29 27.07 8.64 26.78
N SER A 30 27.17 9.16 28.00
CA SER A 30 27.92 8.57 29.11
C SER A 30 27.32 7.22 29.52
N SER A 31 28.11 6.16 29.44
CA SER A 31 27.78 4.86 30.02
C SER A 31 28.01 4.88 31.53
N THR A 32 26.93 4.90 32.32
CA THR A 32 26.99 4.61 33.76
C THR A 32 26.87 3.09 33.96
N PRO A 33 27.81 2.41 34.64
CA PRO A 33 27.62 1.01 34.99
C PRO A 33 26.56 0.90 36.10
N ALA A 34 25.51 0.13 35.84
CA ALA A 34 24.52 -0.24 36.84
C ALA A 34 25.17 -1.22 37.84
N ILE A 35 25.28 -0.79 39.10
CA ILE A 35 25.62 -1.66 40.23
C ILE A 35 24.38 -2.51 40.52
N PHE A 36 24.44 -3.80 40.20
CA PHE A 36 23.44 -4.78 40.61
C PHE A 36 23.56 -5.02 42.11
N SER A 37 22.55 -4.57 42.87
CA SER A 37 22.34 -4.97 44.25
C SER A 37 21.29 -6.09 44.26
N GLU A 38 21.77 -7.34 44.24
CA GLU A 38 20.98 -8.50 44.63
C GLU A 38 20.77 -8.44 46.14
N ASN A 39 19.58 -8.04 46.56
CA ASN A 39 18.88 -8.45 47.79
C ASN A 39 17.81 -7.41 48.12
N SER A 40 16.63 -7.56 47.54
CA SER A 40 15.43 -6.90 48.03
C SER A 40 14.39 -7.99 48.32
N PRO A 41 13.82 -8.04 49.54
CA PRO A 41 12.79 -9.00 49.89
C PRO A 41 11.58 -8.80 48.96
N SER A 42 11.00 -9.91 48.52
CA SER A 42 9.83 -9.94 47.63
C SER A 42 8.68 -9.16 48.26
N LEU A 43 8.53 -7.90 47.88
CA LEU A 43 7.39 -7.08 48.21
C LEU A 43 6.22 -7.63 47.38
N GLU A 44 5.40 -8.49 47.99
CA GLU A 44 4.12 -8.87 47.43
C GLU A 44 3.33 -7.58 47.15
N GLN A 45 3.26 -7.20 45.87
CA GLN A 45 2.47 -6.06 45.48
C GLN A 45 1.00 -6.44 45.71
N PRO A 46 0.23 -5.64 46.47
CA PRO A 46 -1.19 -5.90 46.61
C PRO A 46 -1.81 -5.88 45.21
N VAL A 47 -2.54 -6.95 44.89
CA VAL A 47 -3.28 -7.05 43.63
C VAL A 47 -4.23 -5.85 43.57
N LYS A 48 -3.85 -4.82 42.80
CA LYS A 48 -4.67 -3.63 42.56
C LYS A 48 -5.83 -4.02 41.65
N TYR A 49 -6.85 -4.65 42.24
CA TYR A 49 -8.19 -4.65 41.67
C TYR A 49 -8.71 -3.21 41.71
N GLY A 50 -8.64 -2.51 40.57
CA GLY A 50 -9.23 -1.18 40.45
C GLY A 50 -8.44 -0.14 39.66
N GLN A 51 -7.51 -0.51 38.77
CA GLN A 51 -7.24 0.38 37.64
C GLN A 51 -8.36 0.23 36.61
N TYR A 52 -9.48 0.90 36.88
CA TYR A 52 -10.28 1.43 35.79
C TYR A 52 -9.33 2.30 34.96
N ARG A 53 -8.78 1.74 33.88
CA ARG A 53 -8.30 2.56 32.78
C ARG A 53 -9.54 3.32 32.32
N SER A 54 -9.67 4.57 32.74
CA SER A 54 -10.46 5.55 32.01
C SER A 54 -9.80 5.71 30.65
N THR A 55 -9.98 4.72 29.78
CA THR A 55 -9.94 4.92 28.34
C THR A 55 -10.94 6.04 28.13
N HIS A 56 -10.46 7.20 27.70
CA HIS A 56 -11.33 8.30 27.34
C HIS A 56 -12.12 7.81 26.12
N TYR A 57 -13.26 7.18 26.40
CA TYR A 57 -14.20 6.71 25.42
C TYR A 57 -14.91 7.96 24.91
N ASP A 58 -14.38 8.54 23.84
CA ASP A 58 -15.03 9.63 23.14
C ASP A 58 -16.03 9.01 22.13
N PRO A 59 -17.35 9.20 22.28
CA PRO A 59 -18.38 8.71 21.36
C PRO A 59 -18.26 9.21 19.91
N ARG A 60 -17.38 10.20 19.63
CA ARG A 60 -17.01 10.63 18.26
C ARG A 60 -15.93 9.76 17.61
N VAL A 61 -15.34 8.84 18.38
CA VAL A 61 -14.20 7.98 18.00
C VAL A 61 -14.64 6.53 17.71
N ILE A 62 -15.90 6.17 17.98
CA ILE A 62 -16.42 4.81 17.78
C ILE A 62 -17.00 4.64 16.37
N ASN A 63 -16.43 3.68 15.63
CA ASN A 63 -16.97 3.09 14.41
C ASN A 63 -16.98 3.95 13.15
N TYR A 64 -15.91 4.70 12.87
CA TYR A 64 -15.60 4.93 11.46
C TYR A 64 -15.20 3.57 10.87
N TYR A 65 -15.98 3.05 9.92
CA TYR A 65 -15.54 1.95 9.08
C TYR A 65 -14.23 2.39 8.43
N ARG A 66 -13.14 1.77 8.89
CA ARG A 66 -11.79 2.07 8.46
C ARG A 66 -11.24 0.84 7.77
N LEU A 67 -11.19 0.89 6.45
CA LEU A 67 -10.36 -0.01 5.69
C LEU A 67 -8.90 0.42 5.91
N ASN A 68 -8.07 -0.48 6.40
CA ASN A 68 -6.62 -0.30 6.46
C ASN A 68 -6.00 -1.65 6.10
N ALA A 69 -5.87 -1.86 4.80
CA ALA A 69 -5.45 -3.11 4.21
C ALA A 69 -4.05 -2.97 3.61
N PHE A 70 -3.25 -4.00 3.82
CA PHE A 70 -2.03 -4.24 3.05
C PHE A 70 -2.32 -5.39 2.10
N VAL A 71 -2.07 -5.19 0.81
CA VAL A 71 -2.37 -6.14 -0.26
C VAL A 71 -1.08 -6.49 -0.97
N SER A 72 -0.76 -7.78 -1.05
CA SER A 72 0.32 -8.28 -1.91
C SER A 72 -0.21 -8.45 -3.32
N LEU A 73 0.53 -7.95 -4.32
CA LEU A 73 0.19 -8.09 -5.72
C LEU A 73 1.11 -9.14 -6.35
N ASN A 74 0.49 -10.17 -6.91
CA ASN A 74 1.17 -11.29 -7.55
C ASN A 74 0.92 -11.26 -9.06
N PRO A 75 1.85 -11.80 -9.87
CA PRO A 75 1.65 -11.90 -11.30
C PRO A 75 0.52 -12.88 -11.62
N ILE A 76 -0.28 -12.55 -12.64
CA ILE A 76 -1.35 -13.44 -13.12
C ILE A 76 -0.77 -14.64 -13.86
N GLU A 77 0.20 -14.38 -14.73
CA GLU A 77 0.89 -15.40 -15.48
C GLU A 77 2.25 -15.71 -14.83
N GLU A 78 2.59 -16.99 -14.74
CA GLU A 78 3.96 -17.37 -14.37
C GLU A 78 4.90 -16.89 -15.49
N PRO A 79 5.94 -16.10 -15.17
CA PRO A 79 6.87 -15.63 -16.19
C PRO A 79 7.51 -16.82 -16.91
N MET A 80 7.39 -16.85 -18.24
CA MET A 80 8.07 -17.85 -19.05
C MET A 80 9.57 -17.57 -19.05
N PHE A 81 10.35 -18.50 -18.50
CA PHE A 81 11.80 -18.36 -18.44
C PHE A 81 12.47 -18.94 -19.67
N GLU A 82 13.26 -18.11 -20.35
CA GLU A 82 14.32 -18.60 -21.24
C GLU A 82 15.45 -19.18 -20.38
N ARG A 83 15.92 -20.38 -20.75
CA ARG A 83 16.97 -21.10 -20.00
C ARG A 83 18.21 -20.21 -19.78
N GLY A 84 18.55 -19.98 -18.52
CA GLY A 84 19.81 -19.32 -18.12
C GLY A 84 19.68 -17.87 -17.65
N MET A 85 18.49 -17.26 -17.70
CA MET A 85 18.26 -15.95 -17.08
C MET A 85 17.79 -16.09 -15.63
N HIS A 86 18.29 -15.20 -14.75
CA HIS A 86 17.74 -15.07 -13.40
C HIS A 86 16.28 -14.62 -13.51
N PRO A 87 15.35 -15.30 -12.82
CA PRO A 87 13.94 -14.99 -12.97
C PRO A 87 13.62 -13.62 -12.35
N PHE A 88 13.23 -12.67 -13.19
CA PHE A 88 12.58 -11.44 -12.72
C PHE A 88 11.11 -11.78 -12.46
N TYR A 89 10.70 -11.69 -11.20
CA TYR A 89 9.32 -11.89 -10.80
C TYR A 89 8.70 -10.53 -10.50
N PRO A 90 7.87 -9.99 -11.42
CA PRO A 90 7.07 -8.81 -11.15
C PRO A 90 6.34 -8.99 -9.82
N ARG A 91 6.46 -7.99 -8.95
CA ARG A 91 5.77 -8.00 -7.66
C ARG A 91 5.37 -6.61 -7.27
N GLY A 92 4.28 -6.52 -6.53
CA GLY A 92 3.82 -5.26 -6.00
C GLY A 92 3.22 -5.40 -4.62
N SER A 93 3.00 -4.25 -4.00
CA SER A 93 2.23 -4.14 -2.78
C SER A 93 1.37 -2.89 -2.86
N ALA A 94 0.18 -2.97 -2.27
CA ALA A 94 -0.69 -1.83 -2.09
C ALA A 94 -1.01 -1.63 -0.62
N ARG A 95 -1.05 -0.38 -0.19
CA ARG A 95 -1.66 0.02 1.08
C ARG A 95 -2.92 0.82 0.79
N ILE A 96 -4.05 0.31 1.27
CA ILE A 96 -5.36 0.89 1.04
C ILE A 96 -5.90 1.37 2.38
N ILE A 97 -6.15 2.68 2.47
CA ILE A 97 -6.72 3.32 3.64
C ILE A 97 -8.02 3.98 3.21
N SER A 98 -9.14 3.61 3.83
CA SER A 98 -10.42 4.27 3.61
C SER A 98 -11.12 4.53 4.92
N SER A 99 -11.81 5.64 5.06
CA SER A 99 -12.57 5.99 6.27
C SER A 99 -13.93 6.55 5.90
N ARG A 100 -15.00 5.92 6.37
CA ARG A 100 -16.38 6.39 6.22
C ARG A 100 -16.71 7.40 7.31
N SER A 101 -16.28 8.65 7.15
CA SER A 101 -16.70 9.76 8.02
C SER A 101 -17.90 10.49 7.41
N PRO A 102 -18.96 10.78 8.18
CA PRO A 102 -20.14 11.50 7.67
C PRO A 102 -19.82 12.87 7.06
N LEU A 103 -18.72 13.50 7.49
CA LEU A 103 -18.36 14.85 7.07
C LEU A 103 -17.32 14.86 5.95
N LEU A 104 -16.41 13.88 5.94
CA LEU A 104 -15.26 13.83 5.04
C LEU A 104 -14.85 12.37 4.81
N PRO A 105 -15.52 11.62 3.91
CA PRO A 105 -15.00 10.35 3.48
C PRO A 105 -13.62 10.58 2.84
N LYS A 106 -12.72 9.63 3.06
CA LYS A 106 -11.36 9.69 2.51
C LYS A 106 -10.93 8.31 2.10
N GLY A 107 -10.41 8.19 0.89
CA GLY A 107 -9.72 7.02 0.36
C GLY A 107 -8.30 7.39 -0.04
N GLN A 108 -7.37 6.50 0.23
CA GLN A 108 -5.98 6.60 -0.22
C GLN A 108 -5.49 5.21 -0.61
N VAL A 109 -4.80 5.16 -1.75
CA VAL A 109 -4.14 3.97 -2.25
C VAL A 109 -2.69 4.31 -2.53
N GLN A 110 -1.78 3.63 -1.85
CA GLN A 110 -0.34 3.71 -2.10
C GLN A 110 0.11 2.40 -2.74
N LEU A 111 0.56 2.47 -3.97
CA LEU A 111 1.05 1.34 -4.76
C LEU A 111 2.56 1.44 -4.90
N SER A 112 3.23 0.29 -4.77
CA SER A 112 4.66 0.15 -5.03
C SER A 112 4.89 -1.14 -5.79
N VAL A 113 5.69 -1.08 -6.86
CA VAL A 113 6.05 -2.24 -7.68
C VAL A 113 7.56 -2.37 -7.81
N LYS A 114 7.99 -3.60 -8.08
CA LYS A 114 9.39 -3.96 -8.29
C LYS A 114 9.51 -5.06 -9.33
N ASP A 115 10.65 -5.06 -10.03
CA ASP A 115 11.02 -6.05 -11.05
C ASP A 115 10.00 -6.12 -12.22
N MET A 116 9.32 -5.00 -12.51
CA MET A 116 8.50 -4.82 -13.71
C MET A 116 9.35 -4.55 -14.96
N GLY A 117 8.77 -4.66 -16.16
CA GLY A 117 9.41 -4.16 -17.38
C GLY A 117 9.67 -2.65 -17.30
N SER A 118 10.83 -2.17 -17.75
CA SER A 118 11.14 -0.73 -17.73
C SER A 118 10.35 0.02 -18.79
N SER A 119 9.54 1.01 -18.37
CA SER A 119 8.71 1.82 -19.28
C SER A 119 9.49 2.51 -20.40
N SER A 120 10.76 2.87 -20.18
CA SER A 120 11.60 3.48 -21.22
C SER A 120 12.10 2.50 -22.27
N ARG A 121 12.18 1.19 -21.94
CA ARG A 121 12.57 0.13 -22.88
C ARG A 121 11.38 -0.41 -23.66
N THR A 122 10.25 -0.60 -22.99
CA THR A 122 9.06 -1.20 -23.60
C THR A 122 8.18 -0.19 -24.32
N GLY A 123 8.29 1.09 -23.98
CA GLY A 123 7.36 2.12 -24.46
C GLY A 123 5.98 2.04 -23.81
N LEU A 124 5.80 1.15 -22.82
CA LEU A 124 4.56 0.95 -22.09
C LEU A 124 4.54 1.78 -20.80
N ALA A 125 3.34 2.11 -20.34
CA ALA A 125 3.08 2.64 -19.02
C ALA A 125 2.28 1.61 -18.19
N TYR A 126 2.22 1.82 -16.88
CA TYR A 126 1.44 0.97 -15.99
C TYR A 126 0.34 1.80 -15.36
N GLU A 127 -0.83 1.19 -15.18
CA GLU A 127 -1.97 1.85 -14.55
C GLU A 127 -2.48 1.03 -13.37
N GLY A 128 -2.77 1.70 -12.25
CA GLY A 128 -3.38 1.07 -11.09
C GLY A 128 -4.90 1.15 -11.17
N TRP A 129 -5.59 0.08 -10.78
CA TRP A 129 -7.04 -0.01 -10.84
C TRP A 129 -7.61 -0.66 -9.58
N LEU A 130 -8.75 -0.17 -9.11
CA LEU A 130 -9.62 -0.87 -8.16
C LEU A 130 -10.77 -1.52 -8.92
N PHE A 131 -11.18 -2.72 -8.51
CA PHE A 131 -12.22 -3.48 -9.19
C PHE A 131 -13.20 -4.13 -8.22
N ASP A 132 -14.49 -3.93 -8.47
CA ASP A 132 -15.62 -4.56 -7.79
C ASP A 132 -16.08 -5.76 -8.63
N GLU A 133 -15.91 -6.96 -8.07
CA GLU A 133 -16.23 -8.20 -8.78
C GLU A 133 -17.73 -8.37 -9.00
N GLN A 134 -18.57 -7.76 -8.16
CA GLN A 134 -20.03 -7.91 -8.20
C GLN A 134 -20.66 -7.03 -9.29
N SER A 135 -20.22 -5.78 -9.40
CA SER A 135 -20.75 -4.85 -10.40
C SER A 135 -19.96 -4.86 -11.71
N GLY A 136 -18.72 -5.39 -11.71
CA GLY A 136 -17.78 -5.25 -12.82
C GLY A 136 -17.23 -3.83 -12.97
N TYR A 137 -17.48 -2.94 -12.01
CA TYR A 137 -16.99 -1.57 -12.04
C TYR A 137 -15.48 -1.52 -11.76
N ALA A 138 -14.76 -0.82 -12.64
CA ALA A 138 -13.34 -0.56 -12.52
C ALA A 138 -13.09 0.95 -12.31
N LEU A 139 -12.25 1.29 -11.34
CA LEU A 139 -11.85 2.66 -11.04
C LEU A 139 -10.35 2.83 -11.26
N SER A 140 -9.98 3.67 -12.22
CA SER A 140 -8.59 4.06 -12.46
C SER A 140 -8.03 4.88 -11.30
N LEU A 141 -6.82 4.54 -10.88
CA LEU A 141 -6.02 5.27 -9.90
C LEU A 141 -4.97 6.17 -10.58
N GLY A 142 -4.86 6.09 -11.89
CA GLY A 142 -3.90 6.83 -12.71
C GLY A 142 -2.67 6.03 -13.11
N VAL A 143 -1.93 6.63 -14.04
CA VAL A 143 -0.78 6.04 -14.72
C VAL A 143 0.51 6.35 -13.98
N PHE A 144 1.41 5.38 -13.89
CA PHE A 144 2.78 5.55 -13.41
C PHE A 144 3.77 4.87 -14.36
N ARG A 145 5.05 5.25 -14.23
CA ARG A 145 6.15 4.68 -15.02
C ARG A 145 7.11 3.95 -14.11
N THR A 146 7.69 2.88 -14.61
CA THR A 146 8.79 2.21 -13.93
C THR A 146 10.13 2.75 -14.44
N ILE A 147 11.08 2.88 -13.52
CA ILE A 147 12.45 3.30 -13.81
C ILE A 147 13.45 2.18 -13.49
N GLY A 148 14.55 2.13 -14.24
CA GLY A 148 15.63 1.17 -13.98
C GLY A 148 15.16 -0.28 -13.89
N PHE A 149 15.51 -0.95 -12.79
CA PHE A 149 15.15 -2.34 -12.42
C PHE A 149 13.64 -2.57 -12.18
N GLY A 150 12.75 -1.86 -12.89
CA GLY A 150 11.32 -2.11 -12.82
C GLY A 150 10.64 -1.61 -11.56
N ASN A 151 11.18 -0.58 -10.89
CA ASN A 151 10.58 -0.01 -9.70
C ASN A 151 9.63 1.14 -10.07
N GLY A 152 8.49 1.25 -9.40
CA GLY A 152 7.52 2.32 -9.60
C GLY A 152 6.63 2.51 -8.38
N GLU A 153 6.08 3.72 -8.22
CA GLU A 153 5.21 4.09 -7.11
C GLU A 153 4.05 4.97 -7.61
N LEU A 154 2.89 4.85 -6.95
CA LEU A 154 1.69 5.66 -7.20
C LEU A 154 1.00 5.96 -5.85
N ASP A 155 0.68 7.24 -5.58
CA ASP A 155 -0.13 7.67 -4.43
C ASP A 155 -1.40 8.35 -4.97
N TRP A 156 -2.53 7.67 -4.82
CA TRP A 156 -3.84 8.15 -5.24
C TRP A 156 -4.71 8.47 -4.02
N ARG A 157 -5.49 9.56 -4.11
CA ARG A 157 -6.34 10.04 -3.02
C ARG A 157 -7.70 10.46 -3.55
N THR A 158 -8.75 10.13 -2.79
CA THR A 158 -10.13 10.52 -3.07
C THR A 158 -10.85 10.99 -1.81
N SER A 159 -11.92 11.77 -2.00
CA SER A 159 -12.90 12.11 -0.96
C SER A 159 -14.00 11.06 -0.81
N GLN A 160 -13.93 9.94 -1.53
CA GLN A 160 -14.91 8.86 -1.48
C GLN A 160 -14.44 7.70 -0.59
N TYR A 161 -15.40 6.95 -0.06
CA TYR A 161 -15.14 5.66 0.57
C TYR A 161 -14.92 4.63 -0.55
N ILE A 162 -14.02 3.65 -0.37
CA ILE A 162 -13.58 2.71 -1.43
C ILE A 162 -13.65 1.24 -0.98
N ASP A 163 -14.68 0.90 -0.22
CA ASP A 163 -14.86 -0.44 0.37
C ASP A 163 -15.77 -1.33 -0.48
N GLU A 164 -16.29 -0.81 -1.57
CA GLU A 164 -17.00 -1.56 -2.60
C GLU A 164 -16.05 -2.43 -3.45
N PHE A 165 -14.74 -2.11 -3.50
CA PHE A 165 -13.81 -2.80 -4.37
C PHE A 165 -13.20 -4.05 -3.73
N ASP A 166 -13.16 -5.16 -4.46
CA ASP A 166 -12.65 -6.46 -4.02
C ASP A 166 -11.20 -6.71 -4.42
N TYR A 167 -10.77 -6.11 -5.52
CA TYR A 167 -9.45 -6.31 -6.09
C TYR A 167 -8.75 -4.99 -6.35
N ILE A 168 -7.43 -5.07 -6.32
CA ILE A 168 -6.56 -4.07 -6.90
C ILE A 168 -5.68 -4.77 -7.93
N PHE A 169 -5.54 -4.17 -9.09
CA PHE A 169 -4.68 -4.71 -10.13
C PHE A 169 -3.92 -3.62 -10.86
N ILE A 170 -2.91 -4.05 -11.59
CA ILE A 170 -2.04 -3.21 -12.40
C ILE A 170 -2.11 -3.73 -13.83
N THR A 171 -2.40 -2.83 -14.77
CA THR A 171 -2.42 -3.13 -16.21
C THR A 171 -1.20 -2.57 -16.91
N GLU A 172 -0.89 -3.13 -18.07
CA GLU A 172 0.06 -2.58 -19.03
C GLU A 172 -0.69 -1.81 -20.12
N GLU A 173 -0.37 -0.52 -20.29
CA GLU A 173 -1.01 0.34 -21.29
C GLU A 173 0.01 0.91 -22.29
N PRO A 174 -0.39 1.12 -23.56
CA PRO A 174 0.42 1.89 -24.50
C PRO A 174 0.55 3.34 -24.02
N TYR A 175 1.66 4.01 -24.39
CA TYR A 175 1.81 5.44 -24.13
C TYR A 175 2.10 6.22 -25.42
N PRO A 176 1.22 7.15 -25.86
CA PRO A 176 -0.01 7.59 -25.20
C PRO A 176 -1.15 6.56 -25.27
N ASP A 177 -1.98 6.56 -24.23
CA ASP A 177 -3.20 5.76 -24.17
C ASP A 177 -4.41 6.58 -24.67
N TYR A 178 -5.27 5.94 -25.45
CA TYR A 178 -6.48 6.51 -26.03
C TYR A 178 -7.75 5.75 -25.62
N ASP A 179 -7.62 4.60 -24.97
CA ASP A 179 -8.72 3.75 -24.53
C ASP A 179 -8.82 3.80 -23.00
N PRO A 180 -9.89 4.37 -22.42
CA PRO A 180 -10.00 4.50 -20.98
C PRO A 180 -10.34 3.18 -20.27
N THR A 181 -10.38 2.04 -20.98
CA THR A 181 -10.66 0.74 -20.38
C THR A 181 -9.39 0.07 -19.88
N PRO A 182 -9.48 -0.79 -18.84
CA PRO A 182 -8.30 -1.50 -18.35
C PRO A 182 -7.74 -2.43 -19.42
N GLY A 183 -6.44 -2.29 -19.71
CA GLY A 183 -5.66 -3.17 -20.56
C GLY A 183 -5.31 -4.51 -19.90
N PRO A 184 -4.33 -5.25 -20.46
CA PRO A 184 -3.89 -6.54 -19.93
C PRO A 184 -3.38 -6.43 -18.49
N VAL A 185 -3.93 -7.26 -17.60
CA VAL A 185 -3.56 -7.24 -16.18
C VAL A 185 -2.25 -8.01 -15.96
N VAL A 186 -1.28 -7.37 -15.31
CA VAL A 186 0.04 -7.94 -15.01
C VAL A 186 0.22 -8.32 -13.55
N LEU A 187 -0.33 -7.54 -12.63
CA LEU A 187 -0.30 -7.83 -11.19
C LEU A 187 -1.70 -7.71 -10.61
N GLN A 188 -2.06 -8.62 -9.72
CA GLN A 188 -3.35 -8.60 -9.03
C GLN A 188 -3.19 -8.95 -7.55
N GLY A 189 -3.99 -8.31 -6.70
CA GLY A 189 -4.13 -8.69 -5.30
C GLY A 189 -5.56 -8.49 -4.82
N ARG A 190 -6.03 -9.43 -4.01
CA ARG A 190 -7.36 -9.35 -3.38
C ARG A 190 -7.29 -8.45 -2.15
N ILE A 191 -8.21 -7.51 -2.04
CA ILE A 191 -8.33 -6.63 -0.89
C ILE A 191 -8.96 -7.43 0.25
N PRO A 192 -8.24 -7.62 1.38
CA PRO A 192 -8.81 -8.33 2.51
C PRO A 192 -9.93 -7.49 3.12
N LYS A 193 -11.17 -7.93 2.90
CA LYS A 193 -12.33 -7.49 3.67
C LYS A 193 -12.18 -8.10 5.05
N ARG A 194 -11.42 -7.44 5.93
CA ARG A 194 -11.47 -7.81 7.35
C ARG A 194 -12.92 -7.62 7.74
N ASP A 195 -13.55 -8.73 8.13
CA ASP A 195 -14.93 -8.78 8.59
C ASP A 195 -15.24 -7.52 9.39
N TYR A 196 -16.40 -6.93 9.10
CA TYR A 196 -17.00 -5.80 9.79
C TYR A 196 -17.32 -6.15 11.27
N PHE A 197 -16.40 -6.77 11.99
CA PHE A 197 -16.48 -7.07 13.40
C PHE A 197 -16.50 -5.75 14.15
N TYR A 198 -17.70 -5.19 14.35
CA TYR A 198 -18.23 -4.62 15.60
C TYR A 198 -19.71 -4.22 15.41
N GLU A 199 -20.57 -5.17 15.07
CA GLU A 199 -21.85 -5.33 15.79
C GLU A 199 -21.67 -6.58 16.63
N ARG A 200 -21.12 -6.47 17.85
CA ARG A 200 -21.95 -6.52 19.06
C ARG A 200 -23.31 -7.18 18.79
N GLU A 201 -23.32 -8.51 18.77
CA GLU A 201 -24.36 -9.27 19.47
C GLU A 201 -24.34 -8.87 20.96
N PHE A 202 -24.77 -7.67 21.28
CA PHE A 202 -25.18 -7.30 22.63
C PHE A 202 -26.70 -7.21 22.59
N GLY A 203 -27.38 -8.37 22.61
CA GLY A 203 -28.81 -8.39 22.95
C GLY A 203 -29.69 -9.45 22.28
N ALA A 204 -29.23 -10.18 21.28
CA ALA A 204 -29.98 -11.33 20.78
C ALA A 204 -29.67 -12.57 21.62
N THR A 205 -30.15 -12.59 22.87
CA THR A 205 -30.46 -13.87 23.53
C THR A 205 -31.61 -14.52 22.77
N ASP A 206 -31.30 -15.16 21.65
CA ASP A 206 -32.26 -15.98 20.94
C ASP A 206 -32.04 -17.46 21.29
N LYS A 207 -33.01 -17.99 22.01
CA LYS A 207 -33.11 -19.41 22.38
C LYS A 207 -33.37 -20.23 21.11
N MET A 208 -32.35 -20.81 20.49
CA MET A 208 -32.48 -21.98 19.60
C MET A 208 -31.12 -22.69 19.59
N TYR A 209 -30.94 -23.90 20.12
CA TYR A 209 -31.71 -25.10 19.81
C TYR A 209 -31.87 -25.99 21.05
N GLY A 210 -33.12 -26.18 21.45
CA GLY A 210 -33.53 -27.34 22.24
C GLY A 210 -33.66 -28.54 21.31
N TYR A 211 -32.60 -29.35 21.21
CA TYR A 211 -32.74 -30.76 20.86
C TYR A 211 -32.52 -31.56 22.15
N THR A 212 -33.61 -32.04 22.72
CA THR A 212 -33.58 -33.10 23.72
C THR A 212 -33.33 -34.40 22.96
N LEU A 213 -32.16 -35.00 23.13
CA LEU A 213 -31.96 -36.41 22.77
C LEU A 213 -32.68 -37.24 23.84
N THR A 214 -33.77 -37.90 23.44
CA THR A 214 -34.39 -39.01 24.18
C THR A 214 -33.62 -40.29 23.98
#